data_AF-A0A6L8U0W6-F1
#
_entry.id   AF-A0A6L8U0W6-F1
#
_cell.length_a   1.000
_cell.length_b   1.000
_cell.length_c   1.000
_cell.angle_alpha   90.00
_cell.angle_beta   90.00
_cell.angle_gamma   90.00
#
_symmetry.space_group_name_H-M   'P 1'
#
loop_
_entity.id
_entity.type
_entity.pdbx_description
1 polymer ?
#
loop_
_entity_poly.entity_id
_entity_poly.type
_entity_poly.pdbx_seq_one_letter_code
_entity_poly.pdbx_strand_id
1 'polypeptide(L)'
;MRSLYVKILFVFLLILSVIPASGQDDRPLKFNKGVELYTASDYEGALREWLDIYDTGYRSAELAYNIGNAYFKLNDVPGSILFYERARLLKPGDNNINYNLQIARTLVVDKFEEIPELFFVRWFDFLSLMLHTNTWAVISIITFIAFLILLSLYIYSSRYKLKVISFWTAVLLLFISASSLAFTLRNRSLVYDSREAVIFSPSVNGKSSPDASGTDLFVLHEGTKVSIEDKVGEWYEVKLSDGNKGWIPLSSLTII
;
A
#
# COMPACT_ATOMS: atom_id res chain seq x y z
N MET A 1 -45.65 1.89 -13.01
CA MET A 1 -44.44 1.07 -12.75
C MET A 1 -43.41 1.14 -13.88
N ARG A 2 -43.75 0.96 -15.17
CA ARG A 2 -42.78 1.05 -16.30
C ARG A 2 -41.98 2.36 -16.37
N SER A 3 -42.58 3.53 -16.11
CA SER A 3 -41.87 4.82 -16.23
C SER A 3 -40.87 5.09 -15.10
N LEU A 4 -40.99 4.41 -13.96
CA LEU A 4 -40.06 4.55 -12.84
C LEU A 4 -38.73 3.84 -13.14
N TYR A 5 -38.78 2.63 -13.69
CA TYR A 5 -37.59 1.88 -14.12
C TYR A 5 -36.81 2.60 -15.23
N VAL A 6 -37.52 3.21 -16.18
CA VAL A 6 -36.89 4.00 -17.26
C VAL A 6 -36.17 5.23 -16.70
N LYS A 7 -36.76 5.93 -15.72
CA LYS A 7 -36.13 7.09 -15.06
C LYS A 7 -34.90 6.68 -14.25
N ILE A 8 -34.96 5.56 -13.52
CA ILE A 8 -33.81 5.03 -12.76
C ILE A 8 -32.68 4.61 -13.71
N LEU A 9 -32.99 3.92 -14.81
CA LEU A 9 -32.02 3.54 -15.83
C LEU A 9 -31.36 4.76 -16.49
N PHE A 10 -32.14 5.82 -16.73
CA PHE A 10 -31.66 7.07 -17.33
C PHE A 10 -30.74 7.86 -16.39
N VAL A 11 -31.05 7.89 -15.09
CA VAL A 11 -30.17 8.48 -14.06
C VAL A 11 -28.89 7.66 -13.92
N PHE A 12 -28.96 6.33 -13.99
CA PHE A 12 -27.79 5.46 -13.97
C PHE A 12 -26.89 5.69 -15.21
N LEU A 13 -27.48 5.87 -16.39
CA LEU A 13 -26.79 6.20 -17.65
C LEU A 13 -26.16 7.61 -17.65
N LEU A 14 -26.79 8.59 -17.02
CA LEU A 14 -26.25 9.96 -16.88
C LEU A 14 -25.05 10.03 -15.93
N ILE A 15 -25.01 9.16 -14.91
CA ILE A 15 -23.84 9.02 -14.02
C ILE A 15 -22.67 8.35 -14.75
N LEU A 16 -22.94 7.51 -15.76
CA LEU A 16 -21.94 6.87 -16.61
C LEU A 16 -21.35 7.79 -17.70
N SER A 17 -21.94 8.95 -17.97
CA SER A 17 -21.50 9.86 -19.05
C SER A 17 -20.52 10.95 -18.62
N VAL A 18 -19.90 10.85 -17.44
CA VAL A 18 -18.79 11.74 -17.07
C VAL A 18 -17.55 11.31 -17.86
N ILE A 19 -17.39 11.88 -19.06
CA ILE A 19 -16.19 11.74 -19.87
C ILE A 19 -15.10 12.55 -19.16
N PRO A 20 -14.04 11.92 -18.63
CA PRO A 20 -12.93 12.68 -18.07
C PRO A 20 -12.29 13.51 -19.20
N ALA A 21 -12.10 14.80 -18.94
CA ALA A 21 -11.36 15.68 -19.84
C ALA A 21 -9.90 15.22 -19.90
N SER A 22 -9.46 14.77 -21.07
CA SER A 22 -8.07 14.39 -21.31
C SER A 22 -7.20 15.65 -21.39
N GLY A 23 -6.58 16.05 -20.28
CA GLY A 23 -5.44 16.94 -20.30
C GLY A 23 -4.24 16.26 -20.96
N GLN A 24 -3.31 17.04 -21.50
CA GLN A 24 -2.04 16.53 -22.02
C GLN A 24 -1.22 15.97 -20.85
N ASP A 25 -1.18 14.65 -20.74
CA ASP A 25 -0.49 13.94 -19.66
C ASP A 25 0.94 13.63 -20.09
N ASP A 26 1.90 14.40 -19.58
CA ASP A 26 3.32 14.23 -19.90
C ASP A 26 3.99 13.07 -19.13
N ARG A 27 3.28 12.42 -18.18
CA ARG A 27 3.84 11.34 -17.35
C ARG A 27 4.40 10.17 -18.18
N PRO A 28 3.72 9.65 -19.23
CA PRO A 28 4.27 8.58 -20.05
C PRO A 28 5.57 8.98 -20.77
N LEU A 29 5.68 10.25 -21.19
CA LEU A 29 6.86 10.77 -21.86
C LEU A 29 8.05 10.85 -20.88
N LYS A 30 7.84 11.44 -19.69
CA LYS A 30 8.86 11.47 -18.62
C LYS A 30 9.24 10.06 -18.16
N PHE A 31 8.26 9.16 -18.05
CA PHE A 31 8.50 7.78 -17.62
C PHE A 31 9.45 7.07 -18.60
N ASN A 32 9.15 7.15 -19.89
CA ASN A 32 9.98 6.59 -20.94
C ASN A 32 11.35 7.27 -21.01
N LYS A 33 11.41 8.59 -20.77
CA LYS A 33 12.68 9.31 -20.69
C LYS A 33 13.57 8.78 -19.57
N GLY A 34 13.00 8.51 -18.40
CA GLY A 34 13.71 7.85 -17.31
C GLY A 34 14.24 6.46 -17.70
N VAL A 35 13.45 5.67 -18.45
CA VAL A 35 13.90 4.35 -18.96
C VAL A 35 15.09 4.48 -19.92
N GLU A 36 15.07 5.46 -20.83
CA GLU A 36 16.19 5.77 -21.73
C GLU A 36 17.45 6.13 -20.95
N LEU A 37 17.34 7.05 -19.99
CA LEU A 37 18.46 7.50 -19.15
C LEU A 37 19.03 6.35 -18.33
N TYR A 38 18.17 5.54 -17.71
CA TYR A 38 18.58 4.36 -16.95
C TYR A 38 19.33 3.35 -17.83
N THR A 39 18.84 3.11 -19.05
CA THR A 39 19.50 2.23 -20.03
C THR A 39 20.86 2.77 -20.46
N ALA A 40 21.00 4.10 -20.56
CA ALA A 40 22.26 4.79 -20.79
C ALA A 40 23.16 4.85 -19.54
N SER A 41 22.78 4.21 -18.43
CA SER A 41 23.47 4.26 -17.13
C SER A 41 23.53 5.65 -16.47
N ASP A 42 22.72 6.60 -16.95
CA ASP A 42 22.47 7.87 -16.27
C ASP A 42 21.37 7.67 -15.22
N TYR A 43 21.75 7.06 -14.10
CA TYR A 43 20.82 6.73 -13.02
C TYR A 43 20.32 7.96 -12.27
N GLU A 44 21.14 9.02 -12.15
CA GLU A 44 20.72 10.28 -11.53
C GLU A 44 19.69 11.01 -12.40
N GLY A 45 19.90 11.06 -13.72
CA GLY A 45 18.94 11.60 -14.68
C GLY A 45 17.62 10.81 -14.66
N ALA A 46 17.69 9.48 -14.67
CA ALA A 46 16.51 8.63 -14.59
C ALA A 46 15.72 8.85 -13.29
N LEU A 47 16.44 8.93 -12.16
CA LEU A 47 15.84 9.20 -10.86
C LEU A 47 15.13 10.55 -10.83
N ARG A 48 15.72 11.60 -11.42
CA ARG A 48 15.12 12.93 -11.50
C ARG A 48 13.79 12.92 -12.26
N GLU A 49 13.74 12.29 -13.44
CA GLU A 49 12.50 12.19 -14.23
C GLU A 49 11.42 11.40 -13.50
N TRP A 50 11.79 10.28 -12.87
CA TRP A 50 10.82 9.45 -12.15
C TRP A 50 10.34 10.05 -10.83
N LEU A 51 11.21 10.74 -10.08
CA LEU A 51 10.81 11.47 -8.86
C LEU A 51 9.89 12.64 -9.20
N ASP A 52 10.14 13.36 -10.29
CA ASP A 52 9.23 14.43 -10.72
C ASP A 52 7.81 13.88 -11.01
N ILE A 53 7.69 12.70 -11.61
CA ILE A 53 6.39 12.01 -11.74
C ILE A 53 5.84 11.63 -10.36
N TYR A 54 6.67 11.07 -9.49
CA TYR A 54 6.27 10.63 -8.15
C TYR A 54 5.76 11.81 -7.30
N ASP A 55 6.37 12.98 -7.40
CA ASP A 55 6.01 14.17 -6.61
C ASP A 55 4.67 14.78 -7.03
N THR A 56 4.15 14.45 -8.22
CA THR A 56 2.76 14.77 -8.62
C THR A 56 1.68 14.01 -7.83
N GLY A 57 2.08 13.05 -6.99
CA GLY A 57 1.18 12.13 -6.31
C GLY A 57 0.84 10.89 -7.13
N TYR A 58 1.37 10.75 -8.35
CA TYR A 58 1.22 9.52 -9.12
C TYR A 58 1.96 8.35 -8.43
N ARG A 59 1.28 7.21 -8.32
CA ARG A 59 1.80 6.00 -7.66
C ARG A 59 1.53 4.81 -8.58
N SER A 60 2.58 4.10 -8.96
CA SER A 60 2.49 2.79 -9.62
C SER A 60 3.63 1.90 -9.14
N ALA A 61 3.39 0.58 -9.16
CA ALA A 61 4.41 -0.38 -8.75
C ALA A 61 5.66 -0.29 -9.63
N GLU A 62 5.46 -0.07 -10.94
CA GLU A 62 6.55 0.04 -11.91
C GLU A 62 7.40 1.30 -11.69
N LEU A 63 6.77 2.46 -11.45
CA LEU A 63 7.49 3.69 -11.13
C LEU A 63 8.31 3.54 -9.85
N ALA A 64 7.68 3.03 -8.79
CA ALA A 64 8.37 2.83 -7.52
C ALA A 64 9.52 1.81 -7.66
N TYR A 65 9.31 0.72 -8.40
CA TYR A 65 10.35 -0.27 -8.67
C TYR A 65 11.52 0.33 -9.47
N ASN A 66 11.25 1.14 -10.49
CA ASN A 66 12.28 1.81 -11.28
C ASN A 66 13.10 2.81 -10.46
N ILE A 67 12.43 3.59 -9.61
CA ILE A 67 13.10 4.48 -8.65
C ILE A 67 13.99 3.66 -7.69
N GLY A 68 13.46 2.56 -7.15
CA GLY A 68 14.23 1.65 -6.29
C GLY A 68 15.47 1.07 -7.00
N ASN A 69 15.34 0.69 -8.27
CA ASN A 69 16.46 0.23 -9.09
C ASN A 69 17.51 1.34 -9.32
N ALA A 70 17.09 2.58 -9.56
CA ALA A 70 18.01 3.71 -9.73
C ALA A 70 18.80 3.98 -8.45
N TYR A 71 18.12 4.06 -7.30
CA TYR A 71 18.80 4.19 -5.99
C TYR A 71 19.77 3.05 -5.74
N PHE A 72 19.37 1.81 -6.04
CA PHE A 72 20.24 0.64 -5.88
C PHE A 72 21.51 0.76 -6.74
N LYS A 73 21.39 1.24 -7.98
CA LYS A 73 22.54 1.47 -8.88
C LYS A 73 23.46 2.61 -8.43
N LEU A 74 22.91 3.57 -7.69
CA LEU A 74 23.65 4.67 -7.08
C LEU A 74 24.26 4.29 -5.71
N ASN A 75 24.11 3.03 -5.27
CA ASN A 75 24.48 2.54 -3.94
C ASN A 75 23.74 3.24 -2.78
N ASP A 76 22.60 3.88 -3.06
CA ASP A 76 21.69 4.38 -2.02
C ASP A 76 20.78 3.23 -1.57
N VAL A 77 21.29 2.46 -0.59
CA VAL A 77 20.58 1.31 -0.03
C VAL A 77 19.25 1.74 0.62
N PRO A 78 19.19 2.78 1.49
CA PRO A 78 17.93 3.25 2.07
C PRO A 78 16.86 3.62 1.04
N GLY A 79 17.23 4.41 0.02
CA GLY A 79 16.35 4.81 -1.06
C GLY A 79 15.83 3.62 -1.85
N SER A 80 16.68 2.63 -2.12
CA SER A 80 16.28 1.41 -2.82
C SER A 80 15.25 0.60 -2.03
N ILE A 81 15.50 0.37 -0.74
CA ILE A 81 14.60 -0.39 0.14
C ILE A 81 13.26 0.33 0.26
N LEU A 82 13.27 1.64 0.53
CA LEU A 82 12.07 2.46 0.64
C LEU A 82 11.16 2.30 -0.59
N PHE A 83 11.72 2.41 -1.78
CA PHE A 83 10.94 2.36 -3.02
C PHE A 83 10.55 0.95 -3.46
N TYR A 84 11.36 -0.06 -3.17
CA TYR A 84 10.94 -1.45 -3.35
C TYR A 84 9.80 -1.84 -2.40
N GLU A 85 9.82 -1.37 -1.15
CA GLU A 85 8.73 -1.56 -0.20
C GLU A 85 7.43 -0.92 -0.69
N ARG A 86 7.50 0.31 -1.16
CA ARG A 86 6.37 1.01 -1.80
C ARG A 86 5.85 0.26 -3.03
N ALA A 87 6.73 -0.27 -3.87
CA ALA A 87 6.35 -1.06 -5.03
C ALA A 87 5.64 -2.37 -4.61
N ARG A 88 6.13 -3.03 -3.54
CA ARG A 88 5.56 -4.27 -2.99
C ARG A 88 4.16 -4.06 -2.44
N LEU A 89 3.86 -2.93 -1.83
CA LEU A 89 2.51 -2.58 -1.39
C LEU A 89 1.52 -2.45 -2.57
N LEU A 90 2.00 -2.12 -3.76
CA LEU A 90 1.17 -2.00 -4.97
C LEU A 90 1.10 -3.30 -5.78
N LYS A 91 2.13 -4.16 -5.70
CA LYS A 91 2.20 -5.43 -6.43
C LYS A 91 2.92 -6.51 -5.59
N PRO A 92 2.26 -7.04 -4.54
CA PRO A 92 2.91 -7.90 -3.53
C PRO A 92 3.37 -9.25 -4.07
N GLY A 93 2.81 -9.72 -5.18
CA GLY A 93 3.18 -10.98 -5.83
C GLY A 93 4.24 -10.87 -6.93
N ASP A 94 4.88 -9.71 -7.10
CA ASP A 94 5.90 -9.53 -8.15
C ASP A 94 7.25 -10.10 -7.72
N ASN A 95 7.76 -11.06 -8.47
CA ASN A 95 9.02 -11.74 -8.15
C ASN A 95 10.22 -10.79 -8.24
N ASN A 96 10.23 -9.84 -9.18
CA ASN A 96 11.37 -8.93 -9.37
C ASN A 96 11.45 -7.92 -8.22
N ILE A 97 10.31 -7.35 -7.83
CA ILE A 97 10.23 -6.44 -6.67
C ILE A 97 10.71 -7.16 -5.40
N ASN A 98 10.17 -8.35 -5.13
CA ASN A 98 10.50 -9.09 -3.92
C ASN A 98 11.96 -9.56 -3.89
N TYR A 99 12.49 -10.03 -5.03
CA TYR A 99 13.88 -10.43 -5.14
C TYR A 99 14.83 -9.25 -4.94
N ASN A 100 14.62 -8.13 -5.63
CA ASN A 100 15.50 -6.95 -5.49
C ASN A 100 15.43 -6.34 -4.09
N LEU A 101 14.24 -6.31 -3.48
CA LEU A 101 14.08 -5.92 -2.07
C LEU A 101 14.91 -6.81 -1.15
N GLN A 102 14.86 -8.13 -1.35
CA GLN A 102 15.65 -9.07 -0.58
C GLN A 102 17.15 -8.81 -0.75
N ILE A 103 17.62 -8.58 -1.98
CA ILE A 103 19.02 -8.25 -2.24
C ILE A 103 19.42 -6.95 -1.52
N ALA A 104 18.64 -5.88 -1.64
CA ALA A 104 18.91 -4.61 -0.97
C ALA A 104 18.99 -4.77 0.56
N ARG A 105 18.10 -5.56 1.17
CA ARG A 105 18.14 -5.87 2.61
C ARG A 105 19.38 -6.65 3.03
N THR A 106 20.04 -7.40 2.13
CA THR A 106 21.29 -8.08 2.49
C THR A 106 22.44 -7.11 2.73
N LEU A 107 22.40 -5.92 2.11
CA LEU A 107 23.40 -4.85 2.23
C LEU A 107 23.28 -4.03 3.53
N VAL A 108 22.14 -4.10 4.22
CA VAL A 108 21.94 -3.42 5.50
C VAL A 108 22.84 -4.02 6.57
N VAL A 109 23.53 -3.18 7.33
CA VAL A 109 24.48 -3.58 8.37
C VAL A 109 23.78 -4.33 9.50
N ASP A 110 22.65 -3.81 9.97
CA ASP A 110 21.92 -4.39 11.08
C ASP A 110 21.24 -5.70 10.68
N LYS A 111 21.43 -6.74 11.49
CA LYS A 111 20.79 -8.05 11.31
C LYS A 111 19.99 -8.38 12.57
N PHE A 112 18.68 -8.32 12.47
CA PHE A 112 17.75 -8.73 13.53
C PHE A 112 17.12 -10.08 13.18
N GLU A 113 16.90 -10.92 14.18
CA GLU A 113 16.02 -12.08 14.02
C GLU A 113 14.57 -11.57 13.99
N GLU A 114 13.95 -11.59 12.81
CA GLU A 114 12.53 -11.21 12.68
C GLU A 114 11.66 -12.24 13.39
N ILE A 115 10.79 -11.76 14.30
CA ILE A 115 9.74 -12.61 14.86
C ILE A 115 8.79 -12.98 13.71
N PRO A 116 8.68 -14.27 13.34
CA PRO A 116 7.92 -14.64 12.16
C PRO A 116 6.44 -14.37 12.37
N GLU A 117 5.83 -13.63 11.43
CA GLU A 117 4.39 -13.45 11.42
C GLU A 117 3.66 -14.77 11.18
N LEU A 118 2.50 -14.91 11.83
CA LEU A 118 1.61 -16.04 11.62
C LEU A 118 1.17 -16.10 10.14
N PHE A 119 1.16 -17.29 9.55
CA PHE A 119 0.92 -17.45 8.11
C PHE A 119 -0.39 -16.80 7.63
N PHE A 120 -1.43 -16.81 8.46
CA PHE A 120 -2.73 -16.25 8.12
C PHE A 120 -2.74 -14.72 8.12
N VAL A 121 -1.87 -14.06 8.89
CA VAL A 121 -1.68 -12.60 8.81
C VAL A 121 -1.08 -12.24 7.47
N ARG A 122 0.01 -12.92 7.08
CA ARG A 122 0.65 -12.73 5.76
C ARG A 122 -0.30 -12.99 4.60
N TRP A 123 -1.14 -14.03 4.70
CA TRP A 123 -2.14 -14.35 3.67
C TRP A 123 -3.22 -13.27 3.59
N PHE A 124 -3.70 -12.80 4.74
CA PHE A 124 -4.71 -11.75 4.79
C PHE A 124 -4.17 -10.43 4.20
N ASP A 125 -2.92 -10.09 4.51
CA ASP A 125 -2.22 -8.92 3.96
C ASP A 125 -2.08 -9.02 2.46
N PHE A 126 -1.55 -10.16 1.98
CA PHE A 126 -1.42 -10.44 0.56
C PHE A 126 -2.75 -10.29 -0.19
N LEU A 127 -3.83 -10.89 0.32
CA LEU A 127 -5.16 -10.78 -0.29
C LEU A 127 -5.68 -9.34 -0.27
N SER A 128 -5.49 -8.62 0.83
CA SER A 128 -5.91 -7.22 0.94
C SER A 128 -5.18 -6.32 -0.07
N LEU A 129 -3.93 -6.63 -0.41
CA LEU A 129 -3.09 -5.88 -1.35
C LEU A 129 -3.30 -6.29 -2.83
N MET A 130 -4.08 -7.33 -3.14
CA MET A 130 -4.35 -7.75 -4.53
C MET A 130 -5.14 -6.73 -5.34
N LEU A 131 -5.96 -5.89 -4.69
CA LEU A 131 -6.72 -4.83 -5.32
C LEU A 131 -6.53 -3.53 -4.54
N HIS A 132 -6.70 -2.39 -5.22
CA HIS A 132 -6.68 -1.08 -4.58
C HIS A 132 -7.84 -0.93 -3.58
N THR A 133 -7.63 -0.08 -2.56
CA THR A 133 -8.60 0.22 -1.49
C THR A 133 -9.99 0.53 -2.04
N ASN A 134 -10.06 1.38 -3.09
CA ASN A 134 -11.32 1.81 -3.71
C ASN A 134 -12.03 0.67 -4.43
N THR A 135 -11.29 -0.25 -5.05
CA THR A 135 -11.87 -1.41 -5.73
C THR A 135 -12.52 -2.35 -4.73
N TRP A 136 -11.84 -2.65 -3.62
CA TRP A 136 -12.45 -3.41 -2.52
C TRP A 136 -13.67 -2.69 -1.92
N ALA A 137 -13.62 -1.37 -1.78
CA ALA A 137 -14.77 -0.61 -1.27
C ALA A 137 -15.98 -0.70 -2.22
N VAL A 138 -15.75 -0.59 -3.53
CA VAL A 138 -16.80 -0.73 -4.56
C VAL A 138 -17.38 -2.15 -4.57
N ILE A 139 -16.55 -3.19 -4.51
CA ILE A 139 -17.01 -4.58 -4.41
C ILE A 139 -17.88 -4.76 -3.16
N SER A 140 -17.45 -4.23 -2.02
CA SER A 140 -18.19 -4.28 -0.76
C SER A 140 -19.58 -3.65 -0.89
N ILE A 141 -19.68 -2.44 -1.47
CA ILE A 141 -20.94 -1.70 -1.63
C ILE A 141 -21.88 -2.41 -2.62
N ILE A 142 -21.38 -2.80 -3.79
CA ILE A 142 -22.20 -3.45 -4.83
C ILE A 142 -22.77 -4.77 -4.30
N THR A 143 -21.93 -5.59 -3.66
CA THR A 143 -22.36 -6.88 -3.10
C THR A 143 -23.32 -6.70 -1.92
N PHE A 144 -23.16 -5.64 -1.11
CA PHE A 144 -24.11 -5.30 -0.04
C PHE A 144 -25.48 -4.89 -0.59
N ILE A 145 -25.53 -4.05 -1.62
CA ILE A 145 -26.79 -3.65 -2.27
C ILE A 145 -27.48 -4.87 -2.89
N ALA A 146 -26.73 -5.72 -3.59
CA ALA A 146 -27.26 -6.96 -4.14
C ALA A 146 -27.77 -7.92 -3.05
N PHE A 147 -27.09 -8.01 -1.91
CA PHE A 147 -27.57 -8.70 -0.71
C PHE A 147 -28.93 -8.15 -0.24
N LEU A 148 -29.09 -6.83 -0.12
CA LEU A 148 -30.37 -6.22 0.30
C LEU A 148 -31.52 -6.53 -0.68
N ILE A 149 -31.23 -6.54 -1.99
CA ILE A 149 -32.21 -6.90 -3.02
C ILE A 149 -32.64 -8.37 -2.86
N LEU A 150 -31.69 -9.29 -2.66
CA LEU A 150 -32.00 -10.71 -2.47
C LEU A 150 -32.69 -10.99 -1.13
N LEU A 151 -32.34 -10.25 -0.08
CA LEU A 151 -33.02 -10.31 1.21
C LEU A 151 -34.48 -9.87 1.08
N SER A 152 -34.74 -8.79 0.36
CA SER A 152 -36.09 -8.34 0.03
C SER A 152 -36.85 -9.42 -0.76
N LEU A 153 -36.23 -10.01 -1.78
CA LEU A 153 -36.81 -11.10 -2.57
C LEU A 153 -37.14 -12.33 -1.70
N TYR A 154 -36.27 -12.68 -0.75
CA TYR A 154 -36.50 -13.75 0.22
C TYR A 154 -37.73 -13.47 1.10
N ILE A 155 -37.87 -12.25 1.61
CA ILE A 155 -38.99 -11.87 2.49
C ILE A 155 -40.32 -11.89 1.73
N TYR A 156 -40.37 -11.27 0.55
CA TYR A 156 -41.63 -11.06 -0.18
C TYR A 156 -42.02 -12.16 -1.16
N SER A 157 -41.12 -13.10 -1.50
CA SER A 157 -41.46 -14.21 -2.41
C SER A 157 -42.38 -15.24 -1.77
N SER A 158 -43.46 -15.60 -2.45
CA SER A 158 -44.34 -16.72 -2.06
C SER A 158 -43.85 -18.08 -2.58
N ARG A 159 -42.87 -18.11 -3.49
CA ARG A 159 -42.37 -19.35 -4.11
C ARG A 159 -41.21 -19.95 -3.29
N TYR A 160 -41.39 -21.16 -2.76
CA TYR A 160 -40.39 -21.85 -1.93
C TYR A 160 -39.00 -21.92 -2.58
N LYS A 161 -38.89 -22.38 -3.83
CA LYS A 161 -37.59 -22.48 -4.53
C LYS A 161 -36.87 -21.13 -4.63
N LEU A 162 -37.61 -20.05 -4.90
CA LEU A 162 -37.05 -18.71 -5.01
C LEU A 162 -36.58 -18.18 -3.65
N LYS A 163 -37.30 -18.50 -2.56
CA LYS A 163 -36.87 -18.18 -1.19
C LYS A 163 -35.56 -18.88 -0.83
N VAL A 164 -35.46 -20.18 -1.07
CA VAL A 164 -34.25 -20.94 -0.72
C VAL A 164 -33.02 -20.44 -1.50
N ILE A 165 -33.16 -20.23 -2.82
CA ILE A 165 -32.05 -19.74 -3.65
C ILE A 165 -31.65 -18.31 -3.25
N SER A 166 -32.62 -17.41 -3.09
CA SER A 166 -32.32 -16.02 -2.68
C SER A 166 -31.65 -15.94 -1.32
N PHE A 167 -32.06 -16.77 -0.35
CA PHE A 167 -31.44 -16.82 0.98
C PHE A 167 -29.96 -17.21 0.91
N TRP A 168 -29.62 -18.33 0.27
CA TRP A 168 -28.22 -18.80 0.23
C TRP A 168 -27.34 -17.86 -0.58
N THR A 169 -27.84 -17.31 -1.69
CA THR A 169 -27.10 -16.30 -2.45
C THR A 169 -26.94 -15.00 -1.65
N ALA A 170 -27.95 -14.57 -0.87
CA ALA A 170 -27.84 -13.42 0.01
C ALA A 170 -26.75 -13.63 1.09
N VAL A 171 -26.72 -14.80 1.73
CA VAL A 171 -25.68 -15.13 2.72
C VAL A 171 -24.29 -15.09 2.10
N LEU A 172 -24.11 -15.65 0.90
CA LEU A 172 -22.85 -15.59 0.18
C LEU A 172 -22.43 -14.13 -0.13
N LEU A 173 -23.35 -13.31 -0.63
CA LEU A 173 -23.07 -11.90 -0.93
C LEU A 173 -22.75 -11.09 0.32
N LEU A 174 -23.40 -11.38 1.46
CA LEU A 174 -23.08 -10.76 2.73
C LEU A 174 -21.66 -11.12 3.18
N PHE A 175 -21.26 -12.39 3.04
CA PHE A 175 -19.91 -12.84 3.35
C PHE A 175 -18.86 -12.16 2.45
N ILE A 176 -19.11 -12.07 1.14
CA ILE A 176 -18.23 -11.36 0.21
C ILE A 176 -18.14 -9.88 0.57
N SER A 177 -19.27 -9.24 0.87
CA SER A 177 -19.31 -7.82 1.27
C SER A 177 -18.50 -7.58 2.54
N ALA A 178 -18.70 -8.39 3.59
CA ALA A 178 -17.97 -8.26 4.86
C ALA A 178 -16.46 -8.51 4.68
N SER A 179 -16.07 -9.51 3.88
CA SER A 179 -14.67 -9.81 3.58
C SER A 179 -14.02 -8.66 2.79
N SER A 180 -14.74 -8.14 1.80
CA SER A 180 -14.30 -7.00 0.98
C SER A 180 -14.12 -5.73 1.82
N LEU A 181 -15.01 -5.46 2.76
CA LEU A 181 -14.87 -4.37 3.72
C LEU A 181 -13.64 -4.57 4.63
N ALA A 182 -13.42 -5.78 5.12
CA ALA A 182 -12.25 -6.11 5.92
C ALA A 182 -10.95 -5.89 5.13
N PHE A 183 -10.93 -6.27 3.85
CA PHE A 183 -9.80 -6.00 2.95
C PHE A 183 -9.61 -4.51 2.66
N THR A 184 -10.68 -3.72 2.50
CA THR A 184 -10.58 -2.26 2.40
C THR A 184 -9.89 -1.67 3.63
N LEU A 185 -10.32 -2.06 4.83
CA LEU A 185 -9.75 -1.56 6.08
C LEU A 185 -8.28 -1.97 6.23
N ARG A 186 -7.96 -3.23 5.92
CA ARG A 186 -6.58 -3.74 6.01
C ARG A 186 -5.67 -3.10 4.97
N ASN A 187 -6.11 -3.02 3.72
CA ASN A 187 -5.35 -2.38 2.65
C ASN A 187 -5.08 -0.91 2.99
N ARG A 188 -6.07 -0.18 3.50
CA ARG A 188 -5.88 1.21 3.95
C ARG A 188 -4.82 1.31 5.05
N SER A 189 -4.90 0.42 6.05
CA SER A 189 -3.92 0.35 7.13
C SER A 189 -2.50 0.04 6.64
N LEU A 190 -2.35 -0.77 5.60
CA LEU A 190 -1.04 -1.14 5.05
C LEU A 190 -0.46 -0.09 4.10
N VAL A 191 -1.31 0.65 3.37
CA VAL A 191 -0.87 1.54 2.28
C VAL A 191 -0.81 3.01 2.71
N TYR A 192 -1.74 3.47 3.55
CA TYR A 192 -1.86 4.89 3.92
C TYR A 192 -1.57 5.16 5.38
N ASP A 193 -1.97 4.24 6.26
CA ASP A 193 -1.74 4.35 7.70
C ASP A 193 -0.57 3.45 8.14
N SER A 194 0.30 3.08 7.18
CA SER A 194 1.53 2.35 7.41
C SER A 194 2.37 3.11 8.43
N ARG A 195 2.75 2.40 9.49
CA ARG A 195 3.70 2.91 10.48
C ARG A 195 5.10 2.37 10.21
N GLU A 196 5.40 1.94 9.00
CA GLU A 196 6.71 1.40 8.66
C GLU A 196 7.61 2.52 8.11
N ALA A 197 8.89 2.49 8.46
CA ALA A 197 9.88 3.46 8.01
C ALA A 197 11.23 2.80 7.75
N VAL A 198 12.06 3.49 6.96
CA VAL A 198 13.45 3.12 6.69
C VAL A 198 14.36 4.20 7.27
N ILE A 199 15.43 3.82 7.95
CA ILE A 199 16.47 4.73 8.44
C ILE A 199 17.30 5.26 7.27
N PHE A 200 17.47 6.58 7.18
CA PHE A 200 18.28 7.27 6.15
C PHE A 200 19.55 7.90 6.73
N SER A 201 19.64 8.07 8.04
CA SER A 201 20.90 8.51 8.67
C SER A 201 21.92 7.37 8.64
N PRO A 202 23.21 7.63 8.32
CA PRO A 202 24.25 6.60 8.29
C PRO A 202 24.33 5.78 9.59
N SER A 203 24.14 6.46 10.72
CA SER A 203 24.00 5.84 12.04
C SER A 203 23.13 6.73 12.94
N VAL A 204 22.29 6.12 13.77
CA VAL A 204 21.44 6.81 14.75
C VAL A 204 21.30 5.99 16.03
N ASN A 205 21.41 6.65 17.19
CA ASN A 205 21.20 6.00 18.48
C ASN A 205 19.71 6.02 18.85
N GLY A 206 19.16 4.86 19.18
CA GLY A 206 17.85 4.75 19.82
C GLY A 206 17.95 5.17 21.29
N LYS A 207 17.19 6.20 21.68
CA LYS A 207 17.19 6.78 23.03
C LYS A 207 16.12 6.17 23.93
N SER A 208 16.33 6.19 25.24
CA SER A 208 15.32 5.77 26.24
C SER A 208 14.13 6.73 26.38
N SER A 209 14.28 7.97 25.94
CA SER A 209 13.27 9.03 26.04
C SER A 209 13.36 9.94 24.80
N PRO A 210 12.30 10.70 24.46
CA PRO A 210 12.28 11.65 23.34
C PRO A 210 13.11 12.93 23.65
N ASP A 211 14.36 12.74 24.06
CA ASP A 211 15.28 13.78 24.46
C ASP A 211 16.72 13.35 24.12
N ALA A 212 17.54 14.29 23.65
CA ALA A 212 18.93 14.05 23.31
C ALA A 212 19.80 13.59 24.50
N SER A 213 19.42 13.98 25.72
CA SER A 213 20.04 13.57 26.99
C SER A 213 19.65 12.17 27.45
N GLY A 214 18.69 11.52 26.77
CA GLY A 214 18.33 10.13 27.03
C GLY A 214 19.52 9.18 26.85
N THR A 215 19.50 8.07 27.59
CA THR A 215 20.53 7.04 27.48
C THR A 215 20.41 6.32 26.14
N ASP A 216 21.54 6.03 25.50
CA ASP A 216 21.60 5.23 24.28
C ASP A 216 21.27 3.76 24.61
N LEU A 217 20.25 3.22 23.95
CA LEU A 217 19.80 1.83 24.11
C LEU A 217 20.40 0.90 23.05
N PHE A 218 20.46 1.37 21.81
CA PHE A 218 20.99 0.65 20.65
C PHE A 218 21.42 1.64 19.56
N VAL A 219 22.12 1.14 18.55
CA VAL A 219 22.53 1.89 17.36
C VAL A 219 21.88 1.25 16.14
N LEU A 220 21.27 2.05 15.28
CA LEU A 220 20.77 1.63 13.97
C LEU A 220 21.61 2.27 12.87
N HIS A 221 21.68 1.59 11.74
CA HIS A 221 22.31 2.05 10.52
C HIS A 221 21.28 2.29 9.41
N GLU A 222 21.72 2.98 8.37
CA GLU A 222 20.90 3.28 7.22
C GLU A 222 20.36 1.99 6.54
N GLY A 223 19.15 2.07 5.99
CA GLY A 223 18.46 0.96 5.33
C GLY A 223 17.72 0.03 6.30
N THR A 224 17.93 0.17 7.61
CA THR A 224 17.17 -0.58 8.61
C THR A 224 15.70 -0.19 8.59
N LYS A 225 14.83 -1.20 8.50
CA LYS A 225 13.38 -1.01 8.56
C LYS A 225 12.90 -1.07 10.01
N VAL A 226 12.03 -0.14 10.39
CA VAL A 226 11.46 -0.04 11.73
C VAL A 226 9.96 0.25 11.68
N SER A 227 9.24 -0.12 12.73
CA SER A 227 7.84 0.24 12.93
C SER A 227 7.74 1.43 13.89
N ILE A 228 6.93 2.43 13.59
CA ILE A 228 6.68 3.62 14.42
C ILE A 228 5.51 3.30 15.37
N GLU A 229 5.72 3.50 16.66
CA GLU A 229 4.70 3.24 17.70
C GLU A 229 4.05 4.55 18.14
N ASP A 230 4.87 5.58 18.37
CA ASP A 230 4.42 6.87 18.88
C ASP A 230 5.26 8.04 18.33
N LYS A 231 4.74 9.27 18.50
CA LYS A 231 5.41 10.52 18.12
C LYS A 231 5.30 11.56 19.23
N VAL A 232 6.44 12.07 19.69
CA VAL A 232 6.51 13.16 20.68
C VAL A 232 7.45 14.24 20.18
N GLY A 233 6.89 15.41 19.84
CA GLY A 233 7.65 16.51 19.26
C GLY A 233 8.39 16.06 17.98
N GLU A 234 9.71 16.23 17.99
CA GLU A 234 10.63 15.88 16.90
C GLU A 234 11.22 14.46 17.03
N TRP A 235 10.58 13.58 17.81
CA TRP A 235 11.00 12.20 18.01
C TRP A 235 9.90 11.20 17.64
N TYR A 236 10.31 10.08 17.04
CA TYR A 236 9.49 8.88 16.89
C TYR A 236 9.97 7.80 17.85
N GLU A 237 9.04 7.17 18.56
CA GLU A 237 9.32 5.88 19.19
C GLU A 237 9.22 4.81 18.12
N VAL A 238 10.31 4.10 17.90
CA VAL A 238 10.37 3.01 16.93
C VAL A 238 10.54 1.67 17.64
N LYS A 239 9.96 0.65 17.02
CA LYS A 239 10.06 -0.75 17.40
C LYS A 239 10.85 -1.50 16.33
N LEU A 240 11.86 -2.24 16.77
CA LEU A 240 12.68 -3.09 15.94
C LEU A 240 12.03 -4.46 15.74
N SER A 241 12.53 -5.22 14.77
CA SER A 241 12.00 -6.55 14.43
C SER A 241 12.13 -7.59 15.54
N ASP A 242 13.07 -7.39 16.47
CA ASP A 242 13.28 -8.21 17.67
C ASP A 242 12.36 -7.81 18.84
N GLY A 243 11.60 -6.71 18.70
CA GLY A 243 10.68 -6.18 19.70
C GLY A 243 11.24 -5.06 20.57
N ASN A 244 12.53 -4.74 20.49
CA ASN A 244 13.13 -3.62 21.21
C ASN A 244 12.55 -2.28 20.76
N LYS A 245 12.45 -1.33 21.69
CA LYS A 245 11.90 0.01 21.44
C LYS A 245 12.88 1.10 21.82
N GLY A 246 12.86 2.20 21.09
CA GLY A 246 13.66 3.39 21.39
C GLY A 246 13.23 4.61 20.59
N TRP A 247 13.61 5.78 21.05
CA TRP A 247 13.28 7.06 20.42
C TRP A 247 14.37 7.50 19.45
N ILE A 248 14.00 7.89 18.24
CA ILE A 248 14.92 8.44 17.23
C ILE A 248 14.39 9.77 16.66
N PRO A 249 15.27 10.68 16.22
CA PRO A 249 14.85 11.93 15.60
C PRO A 249 14.04 11.73 14.33
N LEU A 250 13.07 12.60 14.10
CA LEU A 250 12.22 12.61 12.90
C LEU A 250 13.01 12.64 11.59
N SER A 251 14.12 13.39 11.57
CA SER A 251 14.98 13.56 10.39
C SER A 251 15.80 12.32 10.03
N SER A 252 15.84 11.30 10.89
CA SER A 252 16.67 10.12 10.68
C SER A 252 16.00 9.03 9.84
N LEU A 253 14.71 9.16 9.54
CA LEU A 253 13.92 8.13 8.85
C LEU A 253 13.03 8.73 7.76
N THR A 254 12.60 7.87 6.83
CA THR A 254 11.53 8.17 5.87
C THR A 254 10.46 7.08 5.95
N ILE A 255 9.21 7.51 6.03
CA ILE A 255 8.04 6.61 6.09
C ILE A 255 7.82 5.96 4.72
N ILE A 256 7.52 4.66 4.74
CA ILE A 256 7.21 3.86 3.55
C ILE A 256 5.87 4.29 2.96
#